data_AF-A0A919EXB2-F1
#
_entry.id   AF-A0A919EXB2-F1
#
_cell.length_a   1.000
_cell.length_b   1.000
_cell.length_c   1.000
_cell.angle_alpha   90.00
_cell.angle_beta   90.00
_cell.angle_gamma   90.00
#
_symmetry.space_group_name_H-M   'P 1'
#
loop_
_entity.id
_entity.type
_entity.pdbx_description
1 polymer ?
#
loop_
_entity_poly.entity_id
_entity_poly.type
_entity_poly.pdbx_seq_one_letter_code
_entity_poly.pdbx_strand_id
1 'polypeptide(L)'
;MSGLAPDDQNRLTVPLNLRPSQVAASKCAEMATQVLFTLRNLTPTLESVELQGAGGDRLCELTEERAESAAWHGASKPPEYLYFLDGKHRAVRMQAGSTGTGSVPLPGPLGEGGKKLQSVAVSRDEHTAAGVGDEGRSLYVTPLASGGSFGAPPVTSAGPTPAERLTTPSWDARGDLWVADRDPHRPGLFVLEQGGTKSEQVAVPDLSGRIEDVRVAADGARIALVVAKDGKQSLFIGRIQRDDGTGQGISVDGLRSAAPDLEQVSAISWAGDSRLLVVGQEQGGVQQMRYVEVDGSTLDGPAPGALTSVKAIAASEDERVPLVAYSEDGIVRLPSGAQWQKVDKDGTAPVYPG
;
A
#
# COMPACT_ATOMS: atom_id res chain seq x y z
N MET A 1 7.39 -36.58 -23.51
CA MET A 1 7.21 -35.18 -23.07
C MET A 1 7.56 -35.15 -21.60
N SER A 2 8.78 -34.75 -21.27
CA SER A 2 9.20 -34.58 -19.88
C SER A 2 8.49 -33.36 -19.32
N GLY A 3 7.73 -33.52 -18.25
CA GLY A 3 7.05 -32.42 -17.58
C GLY A 3 8.08 -31.42 -17.04
N LEU A 4 7.72 -30.14 -17.05
CA LEU A 4 8.44 -29.11 -16.33
C LEU A 4 8.21 -29.35 -14.83
N ALA A 5 9.20 -29.87 -14.13
CA ALA A 5 9.17 -30.10 -12.70
C ALA A 5 10.50 -29.63 -12.08
N PRO A 6 10.49 -29.07 -10.85
CA PRO A 6 11.72 -28.76 -10.15
C PRO A 6 12.54 -30.03 -9.89
N ASP A 7 13.87 -29.87 -9.86
CA ASP A 7 14.79 -30.93 -9.46
C ASP A 7 14.91 -31.05 -7.92
N ASP A 8 15.84 -31.89 -7.46
CA ASP A 8 16.12 -32.14 -6.05
C ASP A 8 16.74 -30.94 -5.31
N GLN A 9 17.16 -29.91 -6.05
CA GLN A 9 17.65 -28.63 -5.54
C GLN A 9 16.58 -27.53 -5.65
N ASN A 10 15.31 -27.91 -5.85
CA ASN A 10 14.22 -26.97 -6.06
C ASN A 10 14.46 -26.00 -7.24
N ARG A 11 15.24 -26.40 -8.25
CA ARG A 11 15.48 -25.60 -9.45
C ARG A 11 14.60 -26.08 -10.60
N LEU A 12 13.93 -25.15 -11.26
CA LEU A 12 13.16 -25.44 -12.47
C LEU A 12 13.95 -25.08 -13.73
N THR A 13 14.13 -26.05 -14.62
CA THR A 13 14.76 -25.84 -15.92
C THR A 13 13.70 -25.65 -17.00
N VAL A 14 13.72 -24.50 -17.69
CA VAL A 14 12.78 -24.16 -18.75
C VAL A 14 13.50 -24.05 -20.10
N PRO A 15 13.26 -24.97 -21.05
CA PRO A 15 13.85 -24.90 -22.37
C PRO A 15 13.13 -23.85 -23.24
N LEU A 16 13.90 -22.95 -23.84
CA LEU A 16 13.47 -21.91 -24.76
C LEU A 16 14.08 -22.16 -26.14
N ASN A 17 13.33 -21.84 -27.19
CA ASN A 17 13.85 -21.89 -28.56
C ASN A 17 14.62 -20.61 -28.91
N LEU A 18 15.62 -20.28 -28.11
CA LEU A 18 16.47 -19.10 -28.24
C LEU A 18 17.94 -19.50 -28.15
N ARG A 19 18.82 -18.86 -28.93
CA ARG A 19 20.26 -19.03 -28.80
C ARG A 19 20.84 -18.02 -27.80
N PRO A 20 21.94 -18.33 -27.10
CA PRO A 20 22.58 -17.38 -26.17
C PRO A 20 22.91 -16.01 -26.79
N SER A 21 23.25 -15.97 -28.08
CA SER A 21 23.55 -14.73 -28.81
C SER A 21 22.31 -13.86 -29.10
N GLN A 22 21.10 -14.36 -28.88
CA GLN A 22 19.85 -13.65 -29.16
C GLN A 22 19.25 -12.98 -27.91
N VAL A 23 19.80 -13.23 -26.73
CA VAL A 23 19.24 -12.77 -25.46
C VAL A 23 20.31 -12.06 -24.63
N ALA A 24 20.13 -10.77 -24.39
CA ALA A 24 20.98 -10.04 -23.44
C ALA A 24 20.79 -10.58 -22.02
N ALA A 25 21.84 -10.57 -21.19
CA ALA A 25 21.79 -11.10 -19.82
C ALA A 25 20.68 -10.47 -18.96
N SER A 26 20.43 -9.17 -19.11
CA SER A 26 19.33 -8.47 -18.45
C SER A 26 17.97 -8.99 -18.89
N LYS A 27 17.77 -9.21 -20.20
CA LYS A 27 16.52 -9.73 -20.74
C LYS A 27 16.28 -11.19 -20.35
N CYS A 28 17.35 -11.98 -20.24
CA CYS A 28 17.28 -13.34 -19.71
C CYS A 28 16.83 -13.35 -18.24
N ALA A 29 17.43 -12.47 -17.42
CA ALA A 29 17.04 -12.31 -16.03
C ALA A 29 15.55 -11.91 -15.90
N GLU A 30 15.06 -10.94 -16.68
CA GLU A 30 13.63 -10.56 -16.69
C GLU A 30 12.71 -11.75 -17.00
N MET A 31 13.04 -12.54 -18.04
CA MET A 31 12.26 -13.73 -18.40
C MET A 31 12.28 -14.76 -17.28
N ALA A 32 13.44 -15.02 -16.67
CA ALA A 32 13.57 -15.96 -15.56
C ALA A 32 12.80 -15.47 -14.32
N THR A 33 12.81 -14.16 -14.04
CA THR A 33 12.04 -13.53 -12.94
C THR A 33 10.56 -13.76 -13.14
N GLN A 34 10.04 -13.51 -14.35
CA GLN A 34 8.63 -13.70 -14.67
C GLN A 34 8.20 -15.16 -14.50
N VAL A 35 9.01 -16.11 -14.96
CA VAL A 35 8.74 -17.55 -14.81
C VAL A 35 8.73 -17.95 -13.33
N LEU A 36 9.73 -17.54 -12.55
CA LEU A 36 9.80 -17.84 -11.12
C LEU A 36 8.55 -17.33 -10.39
N PHE A 37 8.18 -16.07 -10.61
CA PHE A 37 7.02 -15.47 -9.95
C PHE A 37 5.67 -16.07 -10.35
N THR A 38 5.52 -16.46 -11.62
CA THR A 38 4.30 -17.11 -12.09
C THR A 38 4.13 -18.48 -11.43
N LEU A 39 5.23 -19.21 -11.20
CA LEU A 39 5.19 -20.59 -10.72
C LEU A 39 5.29 -20.73 -9.20
N ARG A 40 5.74 -19.70 -8.47
CA ARG A 40 5.79 -19.74 -7.00
C ARG A 40 4.42 -20.07 -6.38
N ASN A 41 3.34 -19.60 -6.98
CA ASN A 41 1.97 -19.85 -6.53
C ASN A 41 1.56 -21.32 -6.67
N LEU A 42 2.20 -22.06 -7.57
CA LEU A 42 1.93 -23.48 -7.83
C LEU A 42 2.97 -24.39 -7.16
N THR A 43 4.17 -23.88 -6.86
CA THR A 43 5.26 -24.66 -6.27
C THR A 43 6.05 -23.79 -5.29
N PRO A 44 5.59 -23.67 -4.02
CA PRO A 44 6.14 -22.74 -3.05
C PRO A 44 7.55 -23.10 -2.56
N THR A 45 8.09 -24.26 -2.93
CA THR A 45 9.47 -24.66 -2.61
C THR A 45 10.46 -24.25 -3.69
N LEU A 46 10.05 -23.64 -4.79
CA LEU A 46 10.91 -23.31 -5.93
C LEU A 46 11.93 -22.22 -5.57
N GLU A 47 13.23 -22.56 -5.59
CA GLU A 47 14.32 -21.66 -5.17
C GLU A 47 15.00 -20.94 -6.34
N SER A 48 14.95 -21.52 -7.56
CA SER A 48 15.60 -20.94 -8.74
C SER A 48 14.99 -21.40 -10.06
N VAL A 49 15.19 -20.59 -11.10
CA VAL A 49 14.83 -20.90 -12.49
C VAL A 49 16.06 -20.82 -13.37
N GLU A 50 16.30 -21.88 -14.14
CA GLU A 50 17.28 -21.91 -15.23
C GLU A 50 16.56 -21.83 -16.57
N LEU A 51 16.95 -20.86 -17.40
CA LEU A 51 16.50 -20.79 -18.80
C LEU A 51 17.56 -21.45 -19.69
N GLN A 52 17.16 -22.48 -20.41
CA GLN A 52 18.01 -23.18 -21.38
C GLN A 52 17.67 -22.77 -22.80
N GLY A 53 18.69 -22.61 -23.64
CA GLY A 53 18.57 -22.26 -25.04
C GLY A 53 18.45 -23.46 -25.95
N ALA A 54 18.27 -23.18 -27.24
CA ALA A 54 18.23 -24.19 -28.28
C ALA A 54 19.57 -24.95 -28.30
N GLY A 55 19.52 -26.25 -27.97
CA GLY A 55 20.71 -27.11 -27.85
C GLY A 55 21.12 -27.47 -26.42
N GLY A 56 20.41 -26.97 -25.39
CA GLY A 56 20.70 -27.27 -23.98
C GLY A 56 21.70 -26.31 -23.33
N ASP A 57 22.15 -25.28 -24.05
CA ASP A 57 23.05 -24.27 -23.50
C ASP A 57 22.33 -23.43 -22.45
N ARG A 58 22.95 -23.23 -21.28
CA ARG A 58 22.39 -22.36 -20.25
C ARG A 58 22.41 -20.89 -20.71
N LEU A 59 21.23 -20.26 -20.77
CA LEU A 59 21.09 -18.82 -21.06
C LEU A 59 21.36 -17.99 -19.80
N CYS A 60 20.67 -18.31 -18.72
CA CYS A 60 20.87 -17.73 -17.39
C CYS A 60 20.25 -18.62 -16.32
N GLU A 61 20.67 -18.38 -15.09
CA GLU A 61 20.09 -18.95 -13.88
C GLU A 61 19.77 -17.79 -12.94
N LEU A 62 18.61 -17.85 -12.31
CA LEU A 62 18.10 -16.82 -11.44
C LEU A 62 17.58 -17.47 -10.16
N THR A 63 18.17 -17.11 -9.03
CA THR A 63 17.69 -17.49 -7.69
C THR A 63 16.54 -16.58 -7.26
N GLU A 64 15.76 -17.01 -6.27
CA GLU A 64 14.72 -16.19 -5.65
C GLU A 64 15.25 -14.82 -5.19
N GLU A 65 16.36 -14.78 -4.44
CA GLU A 65 16.99 -13.53 -4.01
C GLU A 65 17.37 -12.59 -5.18
N ARG A 66 17.84 -13.17 -6.29
CA ARG A 66 18.21 -12.40 -7.49
C ARG A 66 16.99 -11.99 -8.30
N ALA A 67 15.96 -12.81 -8.34
CA ALA A 67 14.68 -12.51 -8.98
C ALA A 67 13.97 -11.38 -8.24
N GLU A 68 13.97 -11.43 -6.92
CA GLU A 68 13.54 -10.36 -6.05
C GLU A 68 14.32 -9.09 -6.40
N SER A 69 15.65 -9.06 -6.27
CA SER A 69 16.43 -7.83 -6.57
C SER A 69 16.22 -7.28 -7.99
N ALA A 70 16.03 -8.13 -9.00
CA ALA A 70 15.72 -7.71 -10.37
C ALA A 70 14.28 -7.16 -10.50
N ALA A 71 13.32 -7.76 -9.80
CA ALA A 71 11.96 -7.26 -9.70
C ALA A 71 11.92 -5.92 -8.96
N TRP A 72 12.74 -5.75 -7.92
CA TRP A 72 12.91 -4.53 -7.13
C TRP A 72 13.57 -3.39 -7.92
N HIS A 73 14.28 -3.68 -9.01
CA HIS A 73 14.73 -2.65 -9.95
C HIS A 73 13.61 -2.14 -10.86
N GLY A 74 12.53 -2.92 -11.03
CA GLY A 74 11.33 -2.54 -11.79
C GLY A 74 10.14 -2.10 -10.91
N ALA A 75 10.10 -2.52 -9.64
CA ALA A 75 9.06 -2.24 -8.66
C ALA A 75 9.71 -1.64 -7.41
N SER A 76 9.40 -0.37 -7.13
CA SER A 76 9.58 0.39 -5.87
C SER A 76 10.70 -0.06 -4.91
N LYS A 77 11.71 0.79 -4.72
CA LYS A 77 12.75 0.64 -3.68
C LYS A 77 12.11 0.30 -2.31
N PRO A 78 12.64 -0.67 -1.54
CA PRO A 78 12.16 -0.97 -0.20
C PRO A 78 12.04 0.29 0.67
N PRO A 79 11.01 0.41 1.52
CA PRO A 79 10.86 1.58 2.36
C PRO A 79 12.01 1.67 3.35
N GLU A 80 12.63 2.84 3.46
CA GLU A 80 13.73 3.04 4.41
C GLU A 80 13.16 3.20 5.82
N TYR A 81 11.99 3.82 5.95
CA TYR A 81 11.35 4.08 7.23
C TYR A 81 9.90 3.58 7.31
N LEU A 82 9.53 3.21 8.54
CA LEU A 82 8.16 3.24 9.03
C LEU A 82 7.89 4.64 9.60
N TYR A 83 6.72 5.20 9.28
CA TYR A 83 6.24 6.47 9.82
C TYR A 83 4.99 6.25 10.66
N PHE A 84 4.80 7.09 11.67
CA PHE A 84 3.58 7.11 12.48
C PHE A 84 3.47 8.44 13.23
N LEU A 85 2.36 8.66 13.92
CA LEU A 85 2.17 9.80 14.81
C LEU A 85 2.52 9.42 16.24
N ASP A 86 3.39 10.19 16.92
CA ASP A 86 3.70 9.99 18.34
C ASP A 86 2.52 10.36 19.26
N GLY A 87 2.66 10.14 20.58
CA GLY A 87 1.64 10.52 21.56
C GLY A 87 1.35 12.04 21.65
N LYS A 88 2.14 12.89 20.96
CA LYS A 88 1.87 14.32 20.80
C LYS A 88 1.23 14.65 19.45
N HIS A 89 0.86 13.64 18.66
CA HIS A 89 0.32 13.76 17.31
C HIS A 89 1.26 14.46 16.33
N ARG A 90 2.57 14.20 16.45
CA ARG A 90 3.60 14.64 15.51
C ARG A 90 4.10 13.46 14.70
N ALA A 91 4.41 13.69 13.44
CA ALA A 91 4.98 12.65 12.60
C ALA A 91 6.39 12.29 13.07
N VAL A 92 6.64 11.00 13.27
CA VAL A 92 7.94 10.42 13.61
C VAL A 92 8.26 9.31 12.62
N ARG A 93 9.54 8.97 12.53
CA ARG A 93 10.04 7.88 11.68
C ARG A 93 10.98 6.96 12.45
N MET A 94 11.02 5.70 12.04
CA MET A 94 12.01 4.71 12.50
C MET A 94 12.39 3.81 11.33
N GLN A 95 13.59 3.24 11.34
CA GLN A 95 14.06 2.34 10.28
C GLN A 95 13.10 1.15 10.12
N ALA A 96 12.63 0.89 8.89
CA ALA A 96 11.58 -0.08 8.61
C ALA A 96 11.91 -1.50 9.10
N GLY A 97 13.18 -1.92 8.96
CA GLY A 97 13.68 -3.22 9.40
C GLY A 97 14.24 -3.26 10.83
N SER A 98 14.20 -2.16 11.58
CA SER A 98 14.75 -2.13 12.95
C SER A 98 13.94 -3.01 13.89
N THR A 99 14.58 -3.76 14.79
CA THR A 99 13.86 -4.50 15.85
C THR A 99 13.59 -3.67 17.10
N GLY A 100 14.21 -2.49 17.22
CA GLY A 100 14.00 -1.58 18.35
C GLY A 100 12.70 -0.79 18.30
N THR A 101 12.50 0.09 19.29
CA THR A 101 11.32 0.96 19.45
C THR A 101 11.65 2.45 19.32
N GLY A 102 12.93 2.79 19.08
CA GLY A 102 13.36 4.18 18.96
C GLY A 102 12.86 4.82 17.67
N SER A 103 12.14 5.93 17.80
CA SER A 103 11.71 6.80 16.70
C SER A 103 12.33 8.19 16.84
N VAL A 104 12.42 8.91 15.73
CA VAL A 104 12.88 10.30 15.69
C VAL A 104 11.83 11.16 14.99
N PRO A 105 11.68 12.44 15.37
CA PRO A 105 10.81 13.37 14.66
C PRO A 105 11.10 13.40 13.16
N LEU A 106 10.04 13.45 12.37
CA LEU A 106 10.13 13.69 10.94
C LEU A 106 10.67 15.11 10.70
N PRO A 107 11.69 15.31 9.85
CA PRO A 107 12.18 16.66 9.54
C PRO A 107 11.07 17.55 8.99
N GLY A 108 11.01 18.79 9.45
CA GLY A 108 10.03 19.78 8.99
C GLY A 108 8.75 19.87 9.83
N PRO A 109 7.76 20.67 9.38
CA PRO A 109 6.64 21.10 10.23
C PRO A 109 5.76 19.97 10.78
N LEU A 110 5.67 18.85 10.08
CA LEU A 110 4.86 17.69 10.50
C LEU A 110 5.44 16.96 11.72
N GLY A 111 6.76 16.97 11.92
CA GLY A 111 7.42 16.31 13.05
C GLY A 111 8.00 17.25 14.10
N GLU A 112 8.45 18.44 13.70
CA GLU A 112 9.00 19.47 14.61
C GLU A 112 7.91 20.09 15.51
N GLY A 113 6.64 19.97 15.10
CA GLY A 113 5.49 20.43 15.85
C GLY A 113 4.99 21.79 15.37
N GLY A 114 3.66 21.95 15.45
CA GLY A 114 2.95 23.16 15.01
C GLY A 114 1.46 22.91 14.83
N LYS A 115 1.09 21.65 14.52
CA LYS A 115 -0.29 21.15 14.47
C LYS A 115 -0.36 19.73 15.00
N LYS A 116 -1.49 19.36 15.61
CA LYS A 116 -1.79 17.97 15.96
C LYS A 116 -2.39 17.27 14.75
N LEU A 117 -1.71 16.25 14.27
CA LEU A 117 -2.13 15.45 13.12
C LEU A 117 -3.10 14.34 13.53
N GLN A 118 -3.99 13.98 12.62
CA GLN A 118 -4.89 12.82 12.74
C GLN A 118 -4.41 11.66 11.89
N SER A 119 -3.73 11.95 10.78
CA SER A 119 -3.13 10.97 9.88
C SER A 119 -1.91 11.56 9.18
N VAL A 120 -1.08 10.68 8.63
CA VAL A 120 0.14 11.03 7.88
C VAL A 120 0.30 10.05 6.72
N ALA A 121 0.88 10.52 5.62
CA ALA A 121 1.34 9.71 4.50
C ALA A 121 2.66 10.28 3.96
N VAL A 122 3.53 9.43 3.45
CA VAL A 122 4.84 9.83 2.93
C VAL A 122 4.95 9.38 1.49
N SER A 123 5.48 10.24 0.62
CA SER A 123 5.71 9.91 -0.79
C SER A 123 6.69 8.75 -0.89
N ARG A 124 6.58 7.97 -1.96
CA ARG A 124 7.39 6.74 -2.16
C ARG A 124 8.89 7.00 -2.27
N ASP A 125 9.28 8.18 -2.70
CA ASP A 125 10.67 8.62 -2.73
C ASP A 125 11.16 9.18 -1.38
N GLU A 126 10.28 9.26 -0.38
CA GLU A 126 10.51 9.77 0.97
C GLU A 126 11.08 11.20 1.01
N HIS A 127 10.75 12.03 0.02
CA HIS A 127 11.11 13.45 0.02
C HIS A 127 9.98 14.38 0.43
N THR A 128 8.73 13.90 0.40
CA THR A 128 7.54 14.71 0.71
C THR A 128 6.63 13.96 1.65
N ALA A 129 6.00 14.67 2.57
CA ALA A 129 4.99 14.10 3.45
C ALA A 129 3.72 14.94 3.43
N ALA A 130 2.61 14.27 3.65
CA ALA A 130 1.30 14.85 3.83
C ALA A 130 0.77 14.49 5.22
N GLY A 131 0.06 15.43 5.84
CA GLY A 131 -0.62 15.19 7.10
C GLY A 131 -1.98 15.86 7.12
N VAL A 132 -2.97 15.17 7.66
CA VAL A 132 -4.26 15.78 7.95
C VAL A 132 -4.24 16.29 9.38
N GLY A 133 -4.50 17.58 9.53
CA GLY A 133 -4.52 18.28 10.81
C GLY A 133 -5.83 19.00 11.08
N ASP A 134 -5.83 19.79 12.16
CA ASP A 134 -6.98 20.61 12.59
C ASP A 134 -8.26 19.76 12.77
N GLU A 135 -8.11 18.63 13.46
CA GLU A 135 -9.18 17.65 13.71
C GLU A 135 -9.80 17.10 12.41
N GLY A 136 -8.96 16.69 11.46
CA GLY A 136 -9.41 16.12 10.19
C GLY A 136 -9.72 17.16 9.12
N ARG A 137 -9.71 18.46 9.44
CA ARG A 137 -10.23 19.51 8.56
C ARG A 137 -9.31 19.84 7.39
N SER A 138 -8.01 19.82 7.58
CA SER A 138 -7.07 20.44 6.64
C SER A 138 -5.98 19.45 6.23
N LEU A 139 -5.77 19.31 4.92
CA LEU A 139 -4.62 18.60 4.37
C LEU A 139 -3.43 19.55 4.30
N TYR A 140 -2.26 19.09 4.74
CA TYR A 140 -0.99 19.80 4.63
C TYR A 140 0.02 18.94 3.89
N VAL A 141 0.80 19.54 2.99
CA VAL A 141 1.87 18.87 2.25
C VAL A 141 3.17 19.65 2.47
N THR A 142 4.23 18.94 2.85
CA THR A 142 5.52 19.56 3.18
C THR A 142 6.68 18.69 2.68
N PRO A 143 7.74 19.27 2.09
CA PRO A 143 8.99 18.57 1.89
C PRO A 143 9.60 18.09 3.22
N LEU A 144 10.34 16.98 3.17
CA LEU A 144 11.05 16.41 4.31
C LEU A 144 12.43 17.06 4.48
N ALA A 145 12.41 18.34 4.85
CA ALA A 145 13.59 19.13 5.17
C ALA A 145 13.40 19.81 6.51
N SER A 146 14.49 20.02 7.26
CA SER A 146 14.43 20.71 8.55
C SER A 146 13.97 22.16 8.41
N GLY A 147 13.14 22.60 9.35
CA GLY A 147 12.52 23.91 9.31
C GLY A 147 11.41 24.05 8.24
N GLY A 148 10.95 25.27 8.03
CA GLY A 148 9.80 25.57 7.18
C GLY A 148 8.53 25.85 7.97
N SER A 149 7.42 26.04 7.26
CA SER A 149 6.12 26.32 7.87
C SER A 149 5.01 25.69 7.05
N PHE A 150 3.85 25.49 7.66
CA PHE A 150 2.66 25.05 6.94
C PHE A 150 2.24 26.13 5.93
N GLY A 151 2.13 25.73 4.66
CA GLY A 151 1.46 26.53 3.64
C GLY A 151 -0.07 26.53 3.83
N ALA A 152 -0.77 27.19 2.91
CA ALA A 152 -2.22 27.09 2.83
C ALA A 152 -2.63 25.64 2.51
N PRO A 153 -3.66 25.10 3.18
CA PRO A 153 -4.09 23.73 2.93
C PRO A 153 -4.74 23.61 1.54
N PRO A 154 -4.23 22.74 0.64
CA PRO A 154 -4.79 22.56 -0.70
C PRO A 154 -6.18 21.89 -0.72
N VAL A 155 -6.57 21.24 0.39
CA VAL A 155 -7.90 20.66 0.60
C VAL A 155 -8.35 20.96 2.02
N THR A 156 -9.58 21.44 2.17
CA THR A 156 -10.23 21.64 3.47
C THR A 156 -11.63 21.06 3.47
N SER A 157 -11.96 20.32 4.52
CA SER A 157 -13.29 19.75 4.71
C SER A 157 -14.22 20.68 5.49
N ALA A 158 -15.52 20.63 5.16
CA ALA A 158 -16.58 21.27 5.94
C ALA A 158 -17.37 20.28 6.81
N GLY A 159 -16.95 19.01 6.86
CA GLY A 159 -17.56 17.96 7.67
C GLY A 159 -17.75 18.37 9.14
N PRO A 160 -18.90 18.05 9.75
CA PRO A 160 -19.22 18.56 11.09
C PRO A 160 -18.32 17.95 12.17
N THR A 161 -18.06 16.64 12.11
CA THR A 161 -17.23 15.92 13.09
C THR A 161 -15.88 15.47 12.50
N PRO A 162 -14.85 15.19 13.33
CA PRO A 162 -13.57 14.67 12.83
C PRO A 162 -13.69 13.37 12.03
N ALA A 163 -14.67 12.52 12.33
CA ALA A 163 -14.94 11.28 11.61
C ALA A 163 -15.58 11.51 10.23
N GLU A 164 -16.19 12.67 10.01
CA GLU A 164 -16.85 13.07 8.76
C GLU A 164 -16.00 14.07 7.96
N ARG A 165 -14.69 14.14 8.23
CA ARG A 165 -13.75 15.00 7.50
C ARG A 165 -12.74 14.17 6.71
N LEU A 166 -11.59 14.76 6.37
CA LEU A 166 -10.63 14.15 5.46
C LEU A 166 -10.16 12.76 5.94
N THR A 167 -9.98 11.84 4.99
CA THR A 167 -9.43 10.51 5.23
C THR A 167 -7.91 10.57 5.42
N THR A 168 -7.29 9.43 5.76
CA THR A 168 -5.84 9.29 5.62
C THR A 168 -5.46 9.48 4.14
N PRO A 169 -4.48 10.35 3.82
CA PRO A 169 -4.03 10.53 2.46
C PRO A 169 -3.21 9.33 1.97
N SER A 170 -3.07 9.16 0.66
CA SER A 170 -2.26 8.07 0.04
C SER A 170 -1.56 8.59 -1.21
N TRP A 171 -0.32 8.15 -1.44
CA TRP A 171 0.54 8.54 -2.55
C TRP A 171 0.62 7.45 -3.61
N ASP A 172 0.42 7.83 -4.88
CA ASP A 172 0.68 6.93 -5.99
C ASP A 172 2.15 6.96 -6.45
N ALA A 173 2.55 6.03 -7.34
CA ALA A 173 3.93 6.00 -7.86
C ALA A 173 4.30 7.18 -8.75
N ARG A 174 3.34 7.99 -9.19
CA ARG A 174 3.67 9.24 -9.87
C ARG A 174 4.04 10.29 -8.86
N GLY A 175 3.69 10.14 -7.58
CA GLY A 175 3.80 11.19 -6.57
C GLY A 175 2.54 12.02 -6.48
N ASP A 176 1.39 11.55 -6.99
CA ASP A 176 0.13 12.25 -6.78
C ASP A 176 -0.46 11.85 -5.43
N LEU A 177 -1.03 12.84 -4.75
CA LEU A 177 -1.59 12.68 -3.41
C LEU A 177 -3.11 12.61 -3.47
N TRP A 178 -3.66 11.55 -2.90
CA TRP A 178 -5.10 11.28 -2.91
C TRP A 178 -5.68 11.41 -1.52
N VAL A 179 -6.86 12.01 -1.41
CA VAL A 179 -7.62 12.14 -0.16
C VAL A 179 -9.11 12.19 -0.45
N ALA A 180 -9.94 11.59 0.40
CA ALA A 180 -11.38 11.78 0.35
C ALA A 180 -11.86 12.72 1.46
N ASP A 181 -12.89 13.50 1.17
CA ASP A 181 -13.70 14.22 2.16
C ASP A 181 -14.95 13.41 2.48
N ARG A 182 -15.15 13.12 3.77
CA ARG A 182 -16.30 12.40 4.32
C ARG A 182 -17.45 13.34 4.71
N ASP A 183 -17.41 14.61 4.32
CA ASP A 183 -18.48 15.56 4.56
C ASP A 183 -19.81 15.00 4.00
N PRO A 184 -20.85 14.75 4.84
CA PRO A 184 -22.11 14.18 4.38
C PRO A 184 -22.86 15.11 3.40
N HIS A 185 -22.55 16.41 3.38
CA HIS A 185 -23.15 17.38 2.48
C HIS A 185 -22.37 17.59 1.18
N ARG A 186 -21.05 17.34 1.20
CA ARG A 186 -20.16 17.50 0.04
C ARG A 186 -19.06 16.43 0.05
N PRO A 187 -19.43 15.14 -0.09
CA PRO A 187 -18.43 14.10 -0.17
C PRO A 187 -17.65 14.25 -1.49
N GLY A 188 -16.37 13.87 -1.48
CA GLY A 188 -15.56 13.97 -2.68
C GLY A 188 -14.25 13.21 -2.57
N LEU A 189 -13.72 12.79 -3.71
CA LEU A 189 -12.35 12.29 -3.84
C LEU A 189 -11.53 13.38 -4.52
N PHE A 190 -10.34 13.67 -4.00
CA PHE A 190 -9.45 14.69 -4.51
C PHE A 190 -8.08 14.12 -4.79
N VAL A 191 -7.43 14.64 -5.83
CA VAL A 191 -6.05 14.36 -6.19
C VAL A 191 -5.26 15.66 -6.30
N LEU A 192 -4.03 15.64 -5.81
CA LEU A 192 -3.06 16.73 -5.96
C LEU A 192 -1.89 16.16 -6.74
N GLU A 193 -1.77 16.56 -8.00
CA GLU A 193 -0.70 16.07 -8.85
C GLU A 193 0.67 16.46 -8.26
N GLN A 194 1.57 15.49 -8.16
CA GLN A 194 2.92 15.67 -7.59
C GLN A 194 2.94 16.26 -6.18
N GLY A 195 1.86 16.11 -5.40
CA GLY A 195 1.74 16.74 -4.09
C GLY A 195 1.69 18.27 -4.15
N GLY A 196 1.25 18.83 -5.28
CA GLY A 196 1.18 20.27 -5.49
C GLY A 196 0.16 20.98 -4.59
N THR A 197 -0.05 22.27 -4.86
CA THR A 197 -0.94 23.13 -4.04
C THR A 197 -2.37 23.23 -4.57
N LYS A 198 -2.64 22.62 -5.73
CA LYS A 198 -3.97 22.61 -6.35
C LYS A 198 -4.53 21.20 -6.27
N SER A 199 -5.76 21.10 -5.79
CA SER A 199 -6.53 19.86 -5.82
C SER A 199 -7.47 19.86 -7.02
N GLU A 200 -7.61 18.68 -7.63
CA GLU A 200 -8.64 18.36 -8.62
C GLU A 200 -9.62 17.38 -7.98
N GLN A 201 -10.91 17.59 -8.22
CA GLN A 201 -11.93 16.64 -7.79
C GLN A 201 -12.01 15.49 -8.80
N VAL A 202 -11.94 14.27 -8.29
CA VAL A 202 -11.95 13.04 -9.09
C VAL A 202 -13.38 12.55 -9.25
N ALA A 203 -13.79 12.28 -10.49
CA ALA A 203 -15.08 11.68 -10.77
C ALA A 203 -15.09 10.20 -10.38
N VAL A 204 -16.15 9.72 -9.74
CA VAL A 204 -16.34 8.29 -9.47
C VAL A 204 -17.76 7.90 -9.91
N PRO A 205 -17.99 7.72 -11.23
CA PRO A 205 -19.35 7.63 -11.78
C PRO A 205 -20.18 6.48 -11.21
N ASP A 206 -19.53 5.35 -10.93
CA ASP A 206 -20.16 4.13 -10.41
C ASP A 206 -20.31 4.15 -8.88
N LEU A 207 -19.90 5.23 -8.19
CA LEU A 207 -19.93 5.30 -6.73
C LEU A 207 -21.36 5.42 -6.22
N SER A 208 -21.75 4.45 -5.39
CA SER A 208 -23.00 4.48 -4.65
C SER A 208 -22.72 4.49 -3.15
N GLY A 209 -22.68 5.68 -2.55
CA GLY A 209 -22.46 5.86 -1.12
C GLY A 209 -21.41 6.94 -0.85
N ARG A 210 -20.81 6.90 0.34
CA ARG A 210 -19.75 7.82 0.74
C ARG A 210 -18.44 7.06 0.92
N ILE A 211 -17.34 7.60 0.41
CA ILE A 211 -16.00 7.04 0.62
C ILE A 211 -15.59 7.27 2.07
N GLU A 212 -15.26 6.20 2.80
CA GLU A 212 -14.78 6.21 4.18
C GLU A 212 -13.25 6.09 4.29
N ASP A 213 -12.61 5.43 3.33
CA ASP A 213 -11.15 5.33 3.27
C ASP A 213 -10.68 5.13 1.81
N VAL A 214 -9.44 5.54 1.53
CA VAL A 214 -8.84 5.53 0.19
C VAL A 214 -7.38 5.06 0.26
N ARG A 215 -7.01 4.06 -0.54
CA ARG A 215 -5.60 3.67 -0.73
C ARG A 215 -5.30 3.46 -2.21
N VAL A 216 -4.29 4.15 -2.73
CA VAL A 216 -3.87 3.98 -4.12
C VAL A 216 -2.78 2.92 -4.22
N ALA A 217 -2.87 2.07 -5.23
CA ALA A 217 -1.89 1.02 -5.46
C ALA A 217 -0.55 1.61 -5.92
N ALA A 218 0.53 0.86 -5.70
CA ALA A 218 1.86 1.23 -6.13
C ALA A 218 2.03 1.43 -7.63
N ASP A 219 1.16 0.87 -8.46
CA ASP A 219 1.22 1.09 -9.91
C ASP A 219 0.59 2.43 -10.36
N GLY A 220 -0.11 3.13 -9.47
CA GLY A 220 -0.86 4.36 -9.77
C GLY A 220 -2.00 4.18 -10.77
N ALA A 221 -2.41 2.94 -11.05
CA ALA A 221 -3.49 2.57 -11.97
C ALA A 221 -4.72 2.04 -11.23
N ARG A 222 -4.57 1.59 -9.98
CA ARG A 222 -5.65 1.04 -9.16
C ARG A 222 -5.85 1.80 -7.86
N ILE A 223 -7.09 1.83 -7.38
CA ILE A 223 -7.46 2.47 -6.12
C ILE A 223 -8.42 1.57 -5.35
N ALA A 224 -8.18 1.45 -4.05
CA ALA A 224 -9.07 0.79 -3.10
C ALA A 224 -9.89 1.84 -2.35
N LEU A 225 -11.21 1.66 -2.34
CA LEU A 225 -12.17 2.54 -1.69
C LEU A 225 -12.99 1.72 -0.69
N VAL A 226 -13.00 2.13 0.57
CA VAL A 226 -14.04 1.69 1.52
C VAL A 226 -15.23 2.62 1.33
N VAL A 227 -16.41 2.08 1.07
CA VAL A 227 -17.62 2.86 0.79
C VAL A 227 -18.70 2.50 1.79
N ALA A 228 -19.23 3.51 2.50
CA ALA A 228 -20.38 3.38 3.36
C ALA A 228 -21.68 3.63 2.60
N LYS A 229 -22.64 2.70 2.74
CA LYS A 229 -23.99 2.81 2.20
C LYS A 229 -24.96 2.03 3.10
N ASP A 230 -26.11 2.62 3.42
CA ASP A 230 -27.19 1.96 4.17
C ASP A 230 -26.73 1.31 5.50
N GLY A 231 -25.76 1.95 6.18
CA GLY A 231 -25.21 1.46 7.45
C GLY A 231 -24.18 0.33 7.33
N LYS A 232 -23.83 -0.10 6.11
CA LYS A 232 -22.79 -1.10 5.83
C LYS A 232 -21.58 -0.45 5.16
N GLN A 233 -20.42 -1.06 5.31
CA GLN A 233 -19.21 -0.69 4.58
C GLN A 233 -18.80 -1.81 3.64
N SER A 234 -18.44 -1.46 2.41
CA SER A 234 -17.97 -2.41 1.40
C SER A 234 -16.64 -1.92 0.81
N LEU A 235 -15.76 -2.87 0.51
CA LEU A 235 -14.46 -2.60 -0.12
C LEU A 235 -14.59 -2.73 -1.64
N PHE A 236 -14.22 -1.68 -2.37
CA PHE A 236 -14.19 -1.65 -3.82
C PHE A 236 -12.77 -1.43 -4.35
N ILE A 237 -12.45 -2.06 -5.48
CA ILE A 237 -11.29 -1.76 -6.31
C ILE A 237 -11.77 -1.08 -7.59
N GLY A 238 -11.20 0.08 -7.89
CA GLY A 238 -11.43 0.83 -9.12
C GLY A 238 -10.17 0.99 -9.93
N ARG A 239 -10.34 1.32 -11.22
CA ARG A 239 -9.26 1.74 -12.09
C ARG A 239 -9.20 3.25 -12.16
N ILE A 240 -8.03 3.81 -11.93
CA ILE A 240 -7.77 5.24 -12.13
C ILE A 240 -7.66 5.48 -13.64
N GLN A 241 -8.60 6.26 -14.19
CA GLN A 241 -8.55 6.78 -15.54
C GLN A 241 -8.10 8.24 -15.47
N ARG A 242 -7.08 8.58 -16.26
CA ARG A 242 -6.43 9.89 -16.23
C ARG A 242 -6.78 10.62 -17.51
N ASP A 243 -6.83 11.94 -17.45
CA ASP A 243 -7.11 12.74 -18.64
C ASP A 243 -6.05 12.46 -19.71
N ASP A 244 -6.51 12.03 -20.88
CA ASP A 244 -5.71 11.74 -22.05
C ASP A 244 -5.57 12.97 -22.97
N GLY A 245 -5.90 14.16 -22.46
CA GLY A 245 -5.93 15.42 -23.18
C GLY A 245 -7.29 15.76 -23.78
N THR A 246 -8.34 15.00 -23.41
CA THR A 246 -9.72 15.26 -23.81
C THR A 246 -10.42 16.26 -22.90
N GLY A 247 -9.82 16.61 -21.76
CA GLY A 247 -10.39 17.55 -20.79
C GLY A 247 -11.48 16.93 -19.92
N GLN A 248 -11.57 15.59 -19.89
CA GLN A 248 -12.54 14.86 -19.06
C GLN A 248 -12.13 14.81 -17.57
N GLY A 249 -10.89 15.20 -17.25
CA GLY A 249 -10.34 15.14 -15.90
C GLY A 249 -10.01 13.70 -15.47
N ILE A 250 -9.64 13.55 -14.19
CA ILE A 250 -9.33 12.26 -13.60
C ILE A 250 -10.61 11.58 -13.09
N SER A 251 -10.80 10.30 -13.39
CA SER A 251 -11.90 9.49 -12.87
C SER A 251 -11.44 8.15 -12.28
N VAL A 252 -12.33 7.54 -11.51
CA VAL A 252 -12.21 6.16 -11.02
C VAL A 252 -13.40 5.37 -11.55
N ASP A 253 -13.09 4.42 -12.43
CA ASP A 253 -14.10 3.66 -13.17
C ASP A 253 -14.09 2.18 -12.78
N GLY A 254 -15.20 1.49 -13.05
CA GLY A 254 -15.24 0.03 -13.01
C GLY A 254 -15.07 -0.52 -11.60
N LEU A 255 -15.73 0.09 -10.62
CA LEU A 255 -15.69 -0.34 -9.23
C LEU A 255 -16.16 -1.80 -9.10
N ARG A 256 -15.32 -2.64 -8.50
CA ARG A 256 -15.62 -4.05 -8.21
C ARG A 256 -15.48 -4.32 -6.72
N SER A 257 -16.45 -5.03 -6.15
CA SER A 257 -16.38 -5.45 -4.75
C SER A 257 -15.24 -6.46 -4.56
N ALA A 258 -14.31 -6.15 -3.65
CA ALA A 258 -13.19 -7.04 -3.30
C ALA A 258 -13.52 -7.93 -2.09
N ALA A 259 -14.41 -7.48 -1.20
CA ALA A 259 -14.77 -8.22 0.01
C ALA A 259 -16.28 -8.15 0.28
N PRO A 260 -17.11 -8.83 -0.52
CA PRO A 260 -18.57 -8.71 -0.44
C PRO A 260 -19.17 -9.24 0.87
N ASP A 261 -18.46 -10.15 1.56
CA ASP A 261 -18.96 -10.79 2.78
C ASP A 261 -18.75 -9.93 4.05
N LEU A 262 -17.96 -8.85 3.96
CA LEU A 262 -17.72 -7.93 5.08
C LEU A 262 -18.87 -6.93 5.21
N GLU A 263 -19.34 -6.71 6.44
CA GLU A 263 -20.31 -5.65 6.76
C GLU A 263 -19.63 -4.37 7.29
N GLN A 264 -18.40 -4.51 7.81
CA GLN A 264 -17.57 -3.43 8.32
C GLN A 264 -16.13 -3.61 7.88
N VAL A 265 -15.48 -2.51 7.54
CA VAL A 265 -14.06 -2.46 7.16
C VAL A 265 -13.39 -1.37 7.99
N SER A 266 -12.55 -1.79 8.93
CA SER A 266 -11.91 -0.87 9.88
C SER A 266 -10.57 -0.35 9.40
N ALA A 267 -9.85 -1.10 8.57
CA ALA A 267 -8.57 -0.67 8.00
C ALA A 267 -8.23 -1.46 6.73
N ILE A 268 -7.57 -0.80 5.79
CA ILE A 268 -7.02 -1.42 4.57
C ILE A 268 -5.59 -0.91 4.31
N SER A 269 -4.75 -1.77 3.73
CA SER A 269 -3.42 -1.42 3.24
C SER A 269 -3.00 -2.34 2.09
N TRP A 270 -2.30 -1.80 1.10
CA TRP A 270 -1.69 -2.61 0.04
C TRP A 270 -0.53 -3.43 0.62
N ALA A 271 -0.52 -4.73 0.33
CA ALA A 271 0.42 -5.68 0.91
C ALA A 271 1.07 -6.52 -0.19
N GLY A 272 1.87 -5.89 -1.03
CA GLY A 272 2.38 -6.47 -2.27
C GLY A 272 1.87 -5.72 -3.51
N ASP A 273 2.03 -6.32 -4.68
CA ASP A 273 1.65 -5.74 -5.97
C ASP A 273 0.17 -5.98 -6.33
N SER A 274 -0.43 -7.12 -5.93
CA SER A 274 -1.78 -7.51 -6.37
C SER A 274 -2.81 -7.67 -5.25
N ARG A 275 -2.45 -7.44 -3.99
CA ARG A 275 -3.32 -7.76 -2.85
C ARG A 275 -3.40 -6.67 -1.79
N LEU A 276 -4.52 -6.69 -1.08
CA LEU A 276 -4.80 -5.86 0.09
C LEU A 276 -4.79 -6.71 1.35
N LEU A 277 -4.23 -6.15 2.41
CA LEU A 277 -4.54 -6.57 3.77
C LEU A 277 -5.76 -5.81 4.25
N VAL A 278 -6.84 -6.54 4.53
CA VAL A 278 -8.12 -6.01 4.96
C VAL A 278 -8.38 -6.41 6.40
N VAL A 279 -8.74 -5.43 7.22
CA VAL A 279 -9.24 -5.62 8.58
C VAL A 279 -10.73 -5.31 8.57
N GLY A 280 -11.56 -6.30 8.89
CA GLY A 280 -13.00 -6.13 8.82
C GLY A 280 -13.76 -7.18 9.61
N GLN A 281 -15.09 -7.08 9.57
CA GLN A 281 -16.00 -7.95 10.30
C GLN A 281 -17.17 -8.35 9.39
N GLU A 282 -17.45 -9.65 9.35
CA GLU A 282 -18.63 -10.23 8.72
C GLU A 282 -19.85 -10.09 9.63
N GLN A 283 -21.05 -10.32 9.09
CA GLN A 283 -22.29 -10.20 9.84
C GLN A 283 -22.30 -11.08 11.10
N GLY A 284 -22.37 -10.46 12.28
CA GLY A 284 -22.35 -11.15 13.58
C GLY A 284 -21.02 -11.83 13.93
N GLY A 285 -19.97 -11.62 13.12
CA GLY A 285 -18.63 -12.15 13.34
C GLY A 285 -17.81 -11.28 14.29
N VAL A 286 -16.52 -11.60 14.41
CA VAL A 286 -15.52 -10.77 15.10
C VAL A 286 -14.62 -10.09 14.07
N GLN A 287 -13.90 -9.05 14.49
CA GLN A 287 -12.89 -8.41 13.64
C GLN A 287 -11.78 -9.42 13.28
N GLN A 288 -11.44 -9.50 11.99
CA GLN A 288 -10.40 -10.38 11.46
C GLN A 288 -9.54 -9.65 10.43
N MET A 289 -8.33 -10.14 10.25
CA MET A 289 -7.40 -9.70 9.22
C MET A 289 -7.31 -10.78 8.14
N ARG A 290 -7.40 -10.39 6.87
CA ARG A 290 -7.26 -11.31 5.74
C ARG A 290 -6.64 -10.63 4.53
N TYR A 291 -5.96 -11.41 3.70
CA TYR A 291 -5.51 -10.95 2.39
C TYR A 291 -6.62 -11.13 1.36
N VAL A 292 -6.76 -10.14 0.48
CA VAL A 292 -7.75 -10.11 -0.60
C VAL A 292 -7.04 -9.66 -1.87
N GLU A 293 -7.11 -10.48 -2.93
CA GLU A 293 -6.58 -10.12 -4.24
C GLU A 293 -7.45 -9.05 -4.91
N VAL A 294 -6.88 -8.28 -5.84
CA VAL A 294 -7.63 -7.24 -6.57
C VAL A 294 -8.79 -7.77 -7.41
N ASP A 295 -8.81 -9.07 -7.74
CA ASP A 295 -9.93 -9.72 -8.42
C ASP A 295 -11.05 -10.15 -7.47
N GLY A 296 -10.89 -9.90 -6.16
CA GLY A 296 -11.82 -10.27 -5.10
C GLY A 296 -11.68 -11.71 -4.63
N SER A 297 -10.72 -12.48 -5.15
CA SER A 297 -10.41 -13.79 -4.61
C SER A 297 -9.69 -13.67 -3.27
N THR A 298 -10.01 -14.57 -2.35
CA THR A 298 -9.28 -14.73 -1.10
C THR A 298 -8.26 -15.86 -1.29
N LEU A 299 -6.98 -15.58 -1.04
CA LEU A 299 -5.97 -16.63 -1.04
C LEU A 299 -6.20 -17.61 0.12
N ASP A 300 -6.04 -18.90 -0.17
CA ASP A 300 -5.85 -19.94 0.85
C ASP A 300 -4.43 -19.79 1.44
N GLY A 301 -4.23 -18.79 2.30
CA GLY A 301 -2.98 -18.54 3.00
C GLY A 301 -3.23 -18.24 4.48
N PRO A 302 -2.24 -18.46 5.37
CA PRO A 302 -2.42 -18.12 6.77
C PRO A 302 -2.65 -16.60 6.90
N ALA A 303 -3.76 -16.23 7.56
CA ALA A 303 -3.98 -14.86 7.96
C ALA A 303 -2.83 -14.36 8.85
N PRO A 304 -2.54 -13.05 8.87
CA PRO A 304 -1.63 -12.48 9.87
C PRO A 304 -2.03 -12.89 11.28
N GLY A 305 -1.07 -12.94 12.20
CA GLY A 305 -1.32 -13.29 13.60
C GLY A 305 -2.49 -12.47 14.17
N ALA A 306 -3.36 -13.09 14.97
CA ALA A 306 -4.55 -12.43 15.47
C ALA A 306 -4.21 -11.18 16.30
N LEU A 307 -4.97 -10.11 16.08
CA LEU A 307 -4.88 -8.85 16.82
C LEU A 307 -6.28 -8.26 16.97
N THR A 308 -6.63 -7.85 18.18
CA THR A 308 -7.95 -7.27 18.50
C THR A 308 -7.95 -5.76 18.37
N SER A 309 -9.14 -5.18 18.19
CA SER A 309 -9.36 -3.73 18.24
C SER A 309 -8.45 -2.94 17.28
N VAL A 310 -8.17 -3.49 16.10
CA VAL A 310 -7.30 -2.88 15.09
C VAL A 310 -8.02 -1.71 14.44
N LYS A 311 -7.39 -0.54 14.48
CA LYS A 311 -7.92 0.74 13.97
C LYS A 311 -7.20 1.23 12.72
N ALA A 312 -5.95 0.82 12.53
CA ALA A 312 -5.19 1.07 11.31
C ALA A 312 -4.16 -0.04 11.11
N ILE A 313 -3.80 -0.29 9.85
CA ILE A 313 -2.80 -1.28 9.45
C ILE A 313 -1.92 -0.67 8.37
N ALA A 314 -0.63 -0.97 8.40
CA ALA A 314 0.36 -0.61 7.41
C ALA A 314 1.09 -1.87 6.97
N ALA A 315 1.01 -2.14 5.68
CA ALA A 315 1.80 -3.10 4.96
C ALA A 315 2.61 -2.39 3.89
N SER A 316 3.61 -3.07 3.36
CA SER A 316 4.42 -2.58 2.24
C SER A 316 4.28 -3.56 1.08
N GLU A 317 4.62 -3.07 -0.12
CA GLU A 317 4.88 -3.91 -1.26
C GLU A 317 6.08 -4.85 -1.03
N ASP A 318 7.02 -4.45 -0.16
CA ASP A 318 8.09 -5.31 0.33
C ASP A 318 7.63 -6.18 1.50
N GLU A 319 7.28 -7.43 1.20
CA GLU A 319 6.82 -8.41 2.19
C GLU A 319 7.87 -8.77 3.25
N ARG A 320 9.14 -8.36 3.05
CA ARG A 320 10.21 -8.56 4.03
C ARG A 320 10.16 -7.54 5.16
N VAL A 321 9.52 -6.38 4.93
CA VAL A 321 9.27 -5.44 6.03
C VAL A 321 8.03 -5.88 6.81
N PRO A 322 8.08 -5.77 8.15
CA PRO A 322 7.02 -6.33 9.00
C PRO A 322 5.71 -5.54 8.89
N LEU A 323 4.58 -6.23 9.08
CA LEU A 323 3.29 -5.54 9.22
C LEU A 323 3.27 -4.70 10.48
N VAL A 324 2.61 -3.55 10.43
CA VAL A 324 2.46 -2.65 11.59
C VAL A 324 1.00 -2.27 11.75
N ALA A 325 0.48 -2.35 12.97
CA ALA A 325 -0.90 -2.02 13.28
C ALA A 325 -0.98 -0.97 14.39
N TYR A 326 -2.07 -0.21 14.39
CA TYR A 326 -2.51 0.57 15.54
C TYR A 326 -3.74 -0.11 16.15
N SER A 327 -3.64 -0.49 17.42
CA SER A 327 -4.72 -1.09 18.19
C SER A 327 -4.92 -0.39 19.54
N GLU A 328 -5.68 -0.98 20.45
CA GLU A 328 -5.80 -0.52 21.85
C GLU A 328 -4.47 -0.51 22.61
N ASP A 329 -3.46 -1.24 22.14
CA ASP A 329 -2.12 -1.32 22.73
C ASP A 329 -1.13 -0.26 22.23
N GLY A 330 -1.56 0.59 21.29
CA GLY A 330 -0.71 1.53 20.55
C GLY A 330 -0.25 0.94 19.21
N ILE A 331 0.94 1.35 18.75
CA ILE A 331 1.60 0.76 17.59
C ILE A 331 2.21 -0.58 17.97
N VAL A 332 1.83 -1.63 17.24
CA VAL A 332 2.41 -2.96 17.32
C VAL A 332 2.91 -3.40 15.95
N ARG A 333 3.90 -4.29 15.92
CA ARG A 333 4.54 -4.79 14.72
C ARG A 333 4.61 -6.30 14.72
N LEU A 334 4.42 -6.93 13.57
CA LEU A 334 4.49 -8.38 13.38
C LEU A 334 5.72 -8.73 12.54
N PRO A 335 6.85 -9.10 13.16
CA PRO A 335 7.96 -9.73 12.44
C PRO A 335 7.55 -11.07 11.83
N SER A 336 8.19 -11.47 10.73
CA SER A 336 7.93 -12.75 10.07
C SER A 336 8.11 -13.93 11.05
N GLY A 337 7.12 -14.82 11.09
CA GLY A 337 7.11 -16.01 11.96
C GLY A 337 6.99 -15.73 13.47
N ALA A 338 6.72 -14.48 13.87
CA ALA A 338 6.70 -14.06 15.27
C ALA A 338 5.29 -13.69 15.77
N GLN A 339 5.23 -13.24 17.03
CA GLN A 339 4.05 -12.63 17.64
C GLN A 339 4.09 -11.11 17.48
N TRP A 340 2.95 -10.43 17.65
CA TRP A 340 2.89 -8.98 17.70
C TRP A 340 3.75 -8.41 18.83
N GLN A 341 4.57 -7.42 18.50
CA GLN A 341 5.49 -6.73 19.41
C GLN A 341 5.11 -5.27 19.52
N LYS A 342 5.05 -4.74 20.74
CA LYS A 342 4.78 -3.32 21.00
C LYS A 342 5.95 -2.45 20.53
N VAL A 343 5.63 -1.40 19.78
CA VAL A 343 6.59 -0.42 19.26
C VAL A 343 6.45 0.90 20.03
N ASP A 344 5.24 1.46 20.06
CA ASP A 344 4.95 2.72 20.75
C ASP A 344 3.57 2.62 21.39
N LYS A 345 3.46 2.92 22.69
CA LYS A 345 2.21 2.78 23.44
C LYS A 345 1.16 3.84 23.08
N ASP A 346 1.62 5.05 22.77
CA ASP A 346 0.76 6.21 22.56
C ASP A 346 0.69 6.61 21.06
N GLY A 347 1.47 5.93 20.22
CA GLY A 347 1.52 6.18 18.79
C GLY A 347 0.27 5.72 18.03
N THR A 348 0.01 6.37 16.89
CA THR A 348 -1.15 6.13 16.03
C THR A 348 -0.80 6.28 14.54
N ALA A 349 -1.72 5.89 13.65
CA ALA A 349 -1.61 6.09 12.19
C ALA A 349 -0.28 5.63 11.57
N PRO A 350 0.09 4.33 11.70
CA PRO A 350 1.29 3.80 11.04
C PRO A 350 1.12 3.84 9.53
N VAL A 351 2.21 4.11 8.81
CA VAL A 351 2.23 4.16 7.35
C VAL A 351 3.63 3.82 6.82
N TYR A 352 3.65 3.05 5.73
CA TYR A 352 4.82 2.92 4.85
C TYR A 352 4.65 3.88 3.66
N PRO A 353 5.73 4.34 3.02
CA PRO A 353 5.65 5.22 1.85
C PRO A 353 4.68 4.71 0.76
N GLY A 354 3.75 5.59 0.33
CA GLY A 354 2.59 5.23 -0.51
C GLY A 354 1.25 5.64 0.12
#